data_AF-A0A661R559-F1
#
_entry.id   AF-A0A661R559-F1
#
_cell.length_a   1.000
_cell.length_b   1.000
_cell.length_c   1.000
_cell.angle_alpha   90.00
_cell.angle_beta   90.00
_cell.angle_gamma   90.00
#
_symmetry.space_group_name_H-M   'P 1'
#
loop_
_entity.id
_entity.type
_entity.pdbx_description
1 polymer ?
#
loop_
_entity_poly.entity_id
_entity_poly.type
_entity_poly.pdbx_seq_one_letter_code
_entity_poly.pdbx_strand_id
1 'polypeptide(L)' 'MMETLFKNFNPVPEKTRTETCRSCIHRERWHFGSKIIQYCGVLSSNRTNNKKLKITCNKTACDFYKPEGTEND' A
#
# COMPACT_ATOMS: atom_id res chain seq x y z
N MET A 1 -7.89 -19.46 -45.10
CA MET A 1 -6.95 -19.82 -44.03
C MET A 1 -6.52 -18.53 -43.34
N MET A 2 -7.04 -18.27 -42.14
CA MET A 2 -6.56 -17.20 -41.25
C MET A 2 -6.53 -17.80 -39.85
N GLU A 3 -5.52 -18.63 -39.62
CA GLU A 3 -5.21 -19.18 -38.31
C GLU A 3 -4.30 -18.20 -37.55
N THR A 4 -4.67 -18.00 -36.28
CA THR A 4 -3.83 -17.60 -35.14
C THR A 4 -3.40 -16.13 -35.00
N LEU A 5 -4.03 -15.41 -34.05
CA LEU A 5 -3.34 -14.36 -33.29
C LEU A 5 -3.93 -14.08 -31.89
N PHE A 6 -4.36 -15.10 -31.16
CA PHE A 6 -4.59 -14.96 -29.71
C PHE A 6 -3.61 -15.88 -28.98
N LYS A 7 -2.34 -15.48 -28.97
CA LYS A 7 -1.30 -16.11 -28.14
C LYS A 7 -1.68 -15.92 -26.67
N ASN A 8 -2.01 -17.04 -26.03
CA ASN A 8 -1.98 -17.34 -24.60
C ASN A 8 -1.67 -16.16 -23.68
N PHE A 9 -2.72 -15.48 -23.23
CA PHE A 9 -2.64 -14.61 -22.07
C PHE A 9 -2.62 -15.50 -20.83
N ASN A 10 -1.43 -15.91 -20.38
CA ASN A 10 -1.28 -16.51 -19.06
C ASN A 10 -1.41 -15.38 -18.04
N PRO A 11 -2.50 -15.30 -17.23
CA PRO A 11 -2.56 -14.32 -16.17
C PRO A 11 -1.41 -14.61 -15.21
N VAL A 12 -0.53 -13.64 -15.01
CA VAL A 12 0.48 -13.70 -13.94
C VAL A 12 -0.31 -13.90 -12.64
N PRO A 13 0.02 -14.89 -11.80
CA PRO A 13 -0.68 -15.08 -10.54
C PRO A 13 -0.59 -13.78 -9.76
N GLU A 14 -1.74 -13.13 -9.54
CA GLU A 14 -1.81 -11.97 -8.65
C GLU A 14 -1.23 -12.42 -7.33
N LYS A 15 -0.07 -11.87 -6.94
CA LYS A 15 0.47 -12.06 -5.59
C LYS A 15 -0.65 -11.63 -4.66
N THR A 16 -1.28 -12.59 -4.00
CA THR A 16 -2.21 -12.35 -2.91
C THR A 16 -1.40 -11.79 -1.75
N ARG A 17 -1.06 -10.50 -1.85
CA ARG A 17 -0.38 -9.76 -0.79
C ARG A 17 -1.31 -9.80 0.43
N THR A 18 -0.92 -10.59 1.42
CA THR A 18 -1.60 -10.66 2.71
C THR A 18 -1.13 -9.52 3.63
N GLU A 19 -0.06 -8.83 3.25
CA GLU A 19 0.47 -7.70 3.97
C GLU A 19 -0.47 -6.50 3.87
N THR A 20 -0.59 -5.79 4.99
CA THR A 20 -1.46 -4.62 5.09
C THR A 20 -0.64 -3.40 5.50
N CYS A 21 -1.19 -2.21 5.30
CA CYS A 21 -0.56 -0.99 5.78
C CYS A 21 -0.36 -0.97 7.30
N ARG A 22 -0.98 -1.91 8.04
CA ARG A 22 -0.72 -2.11 9.47
C ARG A 22 0.69 -2.58 9.75
N SER A 23 1.34 -3.39 8.93
CA SER A 23 2.70 -3.89 9.17
C SER A 23 3.79 -3.08 8.45
N CYS A 24 3.41 -1.94 7.87
CA CYS A 24 4.33 -1.11 7.09
C CYS A 24 5.11 -0.14 7.98
N ILE A 25 6.43 -0.06 7.78
CA ILE A 25 7.33 0.88 8.48
C ILE A 25 6.95 2.34 8.25
N HIS A 26 6.35 2.66 7.10
CA HIS A 26 5.94 4.01 6.73
C HIS A 26 4.61 4.44 7.35
N ARG A 27 4.01 3.63 8.24
CA ARG A 27 2.73 3.91 8.88
C ARG A 27 2.90 4.90 10.02
N GLU A 28 2.29 6.07 9.87
CA GLU A 28 2.27 7.09 10.92
C GLU A 28 0.92 7.12 11.65
N ARG A 29 0.95 7.29 12.97
CA ARG A 29 -0.24 7.42 13.82
C ARG A 29 -0.29 8.85 14.36
N TRP A 30 -1.36 9.56 14.02
CA TRP A 30 -1.56 10.94 14.42
C TRP A 30 -2.78 11.03 15.35
N HIS A 31 -2.58 11.69 16.49
CA HIS A 31 -3.63 11.94 17.47
C HIS A 31 -4.31 13.28 17.16
N PHE A 32 -5.60 13.24 16.87
CA PHE A 32 -6.46 14.40 16.66
C PHE A 32 -7.55 14.40 17.73
N GLY A 33 -7.22 14.96 18.91
CA GLY A 33 -8.09 14.90 20.08
C GLY A 33 -8.39 13.46 20.48
N SER A 34 -9.66 13.07 20.46
CA SER A 34 -10.12 11.70 20.79
C SER A 34 -9.98 10.69 19.65
N LYS A 35 -9.59 11.12 18.45
CA LYS A 35 -9.50 10.26 17.26
C LYS A 35 -8.04 10.00 16.89
N ILE A 36 -7.74 8.75 16.58
CA ILE A 36 -6.46 8.36 15.99
C ILE A 36 -6.65 8.20 14.48
N ILE A 37 -5.91 8.97 13.70
CA ILE A 37 -5.89 8.88 12.24
C ILE A 37 -4.55 8.34 11.80
N GLN A 38 -4.57 7.46 10.80
CA GLN A 38 -3.36 6.86 10.25
C GLN A 38 -3.05 7.43 8.88
N TYR A 39 -1.76 7.70 8.65
CA TYR A 39 -1.26 8.27 7.42
C TYR A 39 -0.10 7.43 6.87
N CYS A 40 0.09 7.50 5.56
CA CYS A 40 1.29 7.00 4.89
C CYS A 40 2.36 8.09 4.92
N GLY A 41 3.57 7.76 5.36
CA GLY A 41 4.73 8.65 5.31
C GLY A 41 5.36 8.79 3.93
N VAL A 42 5.04 7.90 2.98
CA VAL A 42 5.60 7.91 1.61
C VAL A 42 4.62 8.54 0.62
N LEU A 43 3.35 8.15 0.66
CA LEU A 43 2.35 8.64 -0.27
C LEU A 43 1.75 9.96 0.22
N SER A 44 1.74 10.95 -0.66
CA SER A 44 1.15 12.27 -0.40
C SER A 44 -0.29 12.37 -0.91
N SER A 45 -1.09 13.23 -0.28
CA SER A 45 -2.42 13.60 -0.75
C SER A 45 -2.63 15.10 -0.62
N ASN A 46 -3.13 15.74 -1.68
CA ASN A 46 -3.49 17.17 -1.65
C ASN A 46 -4.79 17.45 -0.88
N ARG A 47 -5.51 16.41 -0.44
CA ARG A 47 -6.79 16.53 0.27
C ARG A 47 -6.64 16.68 1.78
N THR A 48 -5.45 16.45 2.32
CA THR A 48 -5.18 16.46 3.76
C THR A 48 -4.27 17.62 4.12
N ASN A 49 -4.50 18.26 5.26
CA ASN A 49 -3.73 19.43 5.69
C ASN A 49 -2.23 19.12 5.90
N ASN A 50 -1.91 17.87 6.27
CA ASN A 50 -0.54 17.41 6.44
C ASN A 50 0.11 16.91 5.13
N LYS A 51 -0.58 17.03 3.99
CA LYS A 51 -0.18 16.53 2.67
C LYS A 51 0.11 15.02 2.61
N LYS A 52 -0.25 14.25 3.64
CA LYS A 52 -0.04 12.79 3.70
C LYS A 52 -1.31 12.04 3.35
N LEU A 53 -1.19 10.92 2.66
CA LEU A 53 -2.33 10.09 2.33
C LEU A 53 -2.87 9.40 3.60
N LYS A 54 -4.14 9.64 3.92
CA LYS A 54 -4.82 8.91 4.98
C LYS A 54 -5.01 7.45 4.57
N ILE A 55 -4.61 6.51 5.43
CA ILE A 55 -4.64 5.06 5.15
C ILE A 55 -5.59 4.31 6.09
N THR A 56 -6.01 3.13 5.65
CA THR A 56 -6.77 2.17 6.46
C THR A 56 -5.91 0.95 6.74
N CYS A 57 -5.66 0.63 8.01
CA CYS A 57 -4.78 -0.47 8.41
C CYS A 57 -5.18 -1.85 7.88
N ASN A 58 -6.46 -2.11 7.64
CA ASN A 58 -6.95 -3.43 7.21
C ASN A 58 -6.95 -3.62 5.70
N LYS A 59 -6.53 -2.61 4.92
CA LYS A 59 -6.40 -2.74 3.47
C LYS A 59 -5.04 -3.33 3.11
N THR A 60 -5.02 -4.11 2.02
CA THR A 60 -3.81 -4.62 1.39
C THR A 60 -2.81 -3.50 1.15
N ALA A 61 -1.55 -3.78 1.43
CA ALA A 61 -0.49 -2.80 1.31
C ALA A 61 -0.21 -2.43 -0.15
N CYS A 62 0.16 -1.17 -0.37
CA CYS A 62 0.56 -0.67 -1.68
C CYS A 62 1.94 -1.19 -2.11
N ASP A 63 2.37 -0.85 -3.32
CA ASP A 63 3.68 -1.23 -3.86
C ASP A 63 4.88 -0.67 -3.09
N PHE A 64 4.68 0.40 -2.32
CA PHE A 64 5.71 0.98 -1.44
C PHE A 64 5.77 0.31 -0.06
N TYR A 65 5.12 -0.84 0.12
CA TYR A 65 5.17 -1.57 1.39
C TYR A 65 6.60 -1.95 1.74
N LYS A 66 7.01 -1.62 2.97
CA LYS A 66 8.23 -2.12 3.59
C LYS A 66 7.91 -2.67 4.98
N PRO A 67 8.27 -3.91 5.29
CA PRO A 67 8.01 -4.49 6.61
C PRO A 67 8.84 -3.76 7.69
N GLU A 68 8.23 -3.54 8.85
CA GLU A 68 8.90 -3.05 10.06
C GLU A 68 9.95 -4.10 10.49
N GLY A 69 11.23 -3.71 10.60
CA GLY A 69 12.33 -4.60 11.00
C GLY A 69 13.32 -5.03 9.90
N THR A 70 13.30 -4.41 8.71
CA THR A 70 14.39 -4.54 7.72
C THR A 70 15.40 -3.40 7.90
N GLU A 71 16.09 -3.42 9.03
CA GLU A 71 17.36 -2.70 9.18
C GLU A 71 18.42 -3.53 8.44
N ASN A 72 18.92 -3.03 7.32
CA ASN A 72 20.27 -3.36 6.91
C ASN A 72 21.04 -2.05 7.02
N ASP A 73 22.14 -2.09 7.76
CA ASP A 73 23.15 -1.06 8.04
C ASP A 73 23.20 0.17 7.12
#